data_AF-A0AA88T276-F1
#
_entry.id   AF-A0AA88T276-F1
#
_cell.length_a   1.000
_cell.length_b   1.000
_cell.length_c   1.000
_cell.angle_alpha   90.00
_cell.angle_beta   90.00
_cell.angle_gamma   90.00
#
_symmetry.space_group_name_H-M   'P 1'
#
loop_
_entity.id
_entity.type
_entity.pdbx_description
1 polymer ?
#
loop_
_entity_poly.entity_id
_entity_poly.type
_entity_poly.pdbx_seq_one_letter_code
_entity_poly.pdbx_strand_id
1 'polypeptide(L)'
;MGNASGGMEVSPSREVKWAQNSSSLGGLKQPPGPKLPLPSEEELEERFSSVLNSMNLPPDKMKLLHQYNSEKKWELVCDQERFQVKNPPSAYVQKLKSFLEQGGSRKFKRCVQEATQVLRDLEISLRTNHIGWAQEFLNEENKGLDVLVEYLSFAQRAVPYDLDCMDNGSFEEKSAEDGTLSATNSPTHNSSNTNRSYAARLNSFHSRKALSNSRLLSQKDHLHLCIMCLRAIMNYQSGFNQVMSHPNCVNEITLSLNNNNARTKALVLELLAAVCFVRGGHDIILSAFNNLKRCVEKRAASKS
;
A
#
# COMPACT_ATOMS: atom_id res chain seq x y z
N MET A 1 -3.05 -17.35 -76.07
CA MET A 1 -4.42 -17.26 -75.50
C MET A 1 -4.30 -16.86 -74.04
N GLY A 2 -4.94 -15.75 -73.64
CA GLY A 2 -5.32 -15.46 -72.24
C GLY A 2 -4.35 -14.64 -71.37
N ASN A 3 -4.51 -13.32 -71.37
CA ASN A 3 -4.15 -12.42 -70.26
C ASN A 3 -5.02 -12.71 -69.02
N ALA A 4 -4.53 -12.43 -67.81
CA ALA A 4 -5.29 -11.70 -66.78
C ALA A 4 -4.38 -11.24 -65.61
N SER A 5 -4.40 -9.93 -65.39
CA SER A 5 -3.87 -9.19 -64.25
C SER A 5 -4.78 -9.33 -63.03
N GLY A 6 -4.24 -9.24 -61.81
CA GLY A 6 -5.03 -9.09 -60.58
C GLY A 6 -4.14 -8.89 -59.36
N GLY A 7 -4.12 -7.67 -58.82
CA GLY A 7 -3.46 -7.32 -57.57
C GLY A 7 -4.36 -7.51 -56.34
N MET A 8 -3.97 -6.87 -55.24
CA MET A 8 -4.53 -6.88 -53.87
C MET A 8 -3.99 -8.03 -52.99
N GLU A 9 -3.65 -7.87 -51.72
CA GLU A 9 -3.61 -6.72 -50.82
C GLU A 9 -2.82 -7.17 -49.58
N VAL A 10 -2.10 -6.24 -48.95
CA VAL A 10 -1.41 -6.44 -47.68
C VAL A 10 -2.46 -6.59 -46.58
N SER A 11 -2.44 -7.73 -45.88
CA SER A 11 -3.34 -8.02 -44.77
C SER A 11 -3.10 -7.07 -43.59
N PRO A 12 -4.14 -6.43 -43.01
CA PRO A 12 -3.95 -5.57 -41.85
C PRO A 12 -3.82 -6.40 -40.56
N SER A 13 -2.90 -5.94 -39.73
CA SER A 13 -2.54 -6.44 -38.41
C SER A 13 -3.75 -6.65 -37.49
N ARG A 14 -3.74 -7.78 -36.79
CA ARG A 14 -4.70 -8.16 -35.74
C ARG A 14 -4.81 -7.06 -34.67
N GLU A 15 -6.00 -6.50 -34.51
CA GLU A 15 -6.39 -5.72 -33.34
C GLU A 15 -6.36 -6.62 -32.09
N VAL A 16 -5.58 -6.20 -31.09
CA VAL A 16 -5.59 -6.79 -29.75
C VAL A 16 -6.82 -6.27 -29.00
N LYS A 17 -7.88 -7.06 -28.97
CA LYS A 17 -9.07 -6.80 -28.14
C LYS A 17 -8.70 -6.93 -26.66
N TRP A 18 -8.69 -5.81 -25.93
CA TRP A 18 -8.77 -5.84 -24.48
C TRP A 18 -10.22 -6.06 -24.06
N ALA A 19 -10.49 -7.11 -23.29
CA ALA A 19 -11.81 -7.43 -22.79
C ALA A 19 -12.32 -6.34 -21.83
N GLN A 20 -13.37 -5.63 -22.23
CA GLN A 20 -14.13 -4.74 -21.37
C GLN A 20 -15.03 -5.58 -20.45
N ASN A 21 -14.61 -5.77 -19.20
CA ASN A 21 -15.53 -6.15 -18.13
C ASN A 21 -16.16 -4.86 -17.56
N SER A 22 -17.20 -4.36 -18.21
CA SER A 22 -18.15 -3.43 -17.60
C SER A 22 -19.40 -4.21 -17.22
N SER A 23 -19.50 -4.55 -15.93
CA SER A 23 -20.72 -5.07 -15.32
C SER A 23 -21.86 -4.08 -15.54
N SER A 24 -22.88 -4.56 -16.25
CA SER A 24 -24.13 -3.86 -16.53
C SER A 24 -24.90 -3.62 -15.24
N LEU A 25 -25.12 -2.35 -14.89
CA LEU A 25 -26.21 -1.94 -14.01
C LEU A 25 -26.91 -0.76 -14.68
N GLY A 26 -28.20 -0.94 -14.96
CA GLY A 26 -29.02 0.00 -15.70
C GLY A 26 -28.96 1.41 -15.12
N GLY A 27 -28.51 2.35 -15.94
CA GLY A 27 -28.52 3.78 -15.67
C GLY A 27 -28.79 4.50 -16.99
N LEU A 28 -29.77 5.40 -16.99
CA LEU A 28 -30.21 6.21 -18.12
C LEU A 28 -29.02 6.83 -18.88
N LYS A 29 -29.05 6.69 -20.22
CA LYS A 29 -28.20 7.45 -21.16
C LYS A 29 -28.32 8.94 -20.83
N GLN A 30 -27.27 9.53 -20.26
CA GLN A 30 -27.14 10.99 -20.24
C GLN A 30 -26.89 11.48 -21.68
N PRO A 31 -27.49 12.62 -22.08
CA PRO A 31 -27.27 13.18 -23.40
C PRO A 31 -25.80 13.62 -23.55
N PRO A 32 -25.23 13.55 -24.77
CA PRO A 32 -23.88 14.03 -25.01
C PRO A 32 -23.83 15.52 -24.70
N GLY A 33 -22.99 15.90 -23.73
CA GLY A 33 -22.73 17.31 -23.44
C GLY A 33 -22.23 18.05 -24.68
N PRO A 34 -22.38 19.39 -24.74
CA PRO A 34 -22.00 20.16 -25.91
C PRO A 34 -20.55 19.88 -26.29
N LYS A 35 -20.31 19.48 -27.56
CA LYS A 35 -18.97 19.34 -28.10
C LYS A 35 -18.34 20.73 -28.09
N LEU A 36 -17.40 20.97 -27.16
CA LEU A 36 -16.57 22.17 -27.19
C LEU A 36 -15.88 22.22 -28.56
N PRO A 37 -15.87 23.38 -29.24
CA PRO A 37 -15.26 23.49 -30.56
C PRO A 37 -13.79 23.09 -30.47
N LEU A 38 -13.30 22.42 -31.51
CA LEU A 38 -11.89 22.05 -31.60
C LEU A 38 -11.05 23.35 -31.57
N PRO A 39 -10.12 23.51 -30.61
CA PRO A 39 -9.27 24.69 -30.54
C PRO A 39 -8.25 24.71 -31.69
N SER A 40 -7.46 25.78 -31.76
CA SER A 40 -6.34 25.85 -32.70
C SER A 40 -5.36 24.68 -32.49
N GLU A 41 -4.64 24.29 -33.55
CA GLU A 41 -3.71 23.15 -33.48
C GLU A 41 -2.60 23.36 -32.44
N GLU A 42 -2.12 24.60 -32.29
CA GLU A 42 -1.12 24.99 -31.29
C GLU A 42 -1.66 24.86 -29.86
N GLU A 43 -2.86 25.39 -29.60
CA GLU A 43 -3.49 25.29 -28.28
C GLU A 43 -3.83 23.84 -27.90
N LEU A 44 -4.27 23.04 -28.88
CA LEU A 44 -4.55 21.62 -28.66
C LEU A 44 -3.30 20.87 -28.21
N GLU A 45 -2.18 21.08 -28.89
CA GLU A 45 -0.94 20.35 -28.57
C GLU A 45 -0.37 20.77 -27.22
N GLU A 46 -0.48 22.05 -26.85
CA GLU A 46 -0.08 22.54 -25.54
C GLU A 46 -0.91 21.89 -24.41
N ARG A 47 -2.24 21.91 -24.54
CA ARG A 47 -3.13 21.29 -23.54
C ARG A 47 -2.94 19.78 -23.47
N PHE A 48 -2.80 19.12 -24.62
CA PHE A 48 -2.56 17.69 -24.69
C PHE A 48 -1.24 17.31 -24.01
N SER A 49 -0.16 18.05 -24.28
CA SER A 49 1.15 17.85 -23.65
C SER A 49 1.07 18.00 -22.13
N SER A 50 0.34 19.02 -21.64
CA SER A 50 0.09 19.21 -20.21
C SER A 50 -0.61 18.00 -19.57
N VAL A 51 -1.65 17.47 -20.23
CA VAL A 51 -2.36 16.26 -19.79
C VAL A 51 -1.43 15.06 -19.75
N LEU A 52 -0.64 14.81 -20.79
CA LEU A 52 0.30 13.68 -20.83
C LEU A 52 1.35 13.75 -19.71
N ASN A 53 1.89 14.94 -19.44
CA ASN A 53 2.85 15.15 -18.36
C ASN A 53 2.26 14.85 -16.98
N SER A 54 0.95 15.08 -16.80
CA SER A 54 0.25 14.79 -15.55
C SER A 54 -0.05 13.31 -15.31
N MET A 55 0.07 12.43 -16.32
CA MET A 55 -0.35 11.02 -16.25
C MET A 55 0.76 10.02 -15.88
N ASN A 56 2.00 10.47 -15.64
CA ASN A 56 3.14 9.59 -15.30
C ASN A 56 3.32 8.39 -16.25
N LEU A 57 3.27 8.66 -17.56
CA LEU A 57 3.38 7.62 -18.59
C LEU A 57 4.84 7.30 -18.95
N PRO A 58 5.17 6.04 -19.28
CA PRO A 58 6.44 5.69 -19.88
C PRO A 58 6.67 6.41 -21.22
N PRO A 59 7.94 6.70 -21.59
CA PRO A 59 8.26 7.43 -22.82
C PRO A 59 7.67 6.81 -24.09
N ASP A 60 7.63 5.48 -24.19
CA ASP A 60 7.13 4.79 -25.38
C ASP A 60 5.61 4.96 -25.55
N LYS A 61 4.85 4.94 -24.45
CA LYS A 61 3.41 5.22 -24.47
C LYS A 61 3.14 6.68 -24.80
N MET A 62 3.96 7.59 -24.27
CA MET A 62 3.86 9.00 -24.59
C MET A 62 4.09 9.24 -26.09
N LYS A 63 5.13 8.64 -26.69
CA LYS A 63 5.39 8.73 -28.15
C LYS A 63 4.23 8.21 -28.99
N LEU A 64 3.60 7.11 -28.58
CA LEU A 64 2.44 6.55 -29.27
C LEU A 64 1.24 7.50 -29.23
N LEU A 65 0.98 8.13 -28.07
CA LEU A 65 -0.13 9.07 -27.91
C LEU A 65 0.05 10.37 -28.71
N HIS A 66 1.29 10.83 -28.93
CA HIS A 66 1.54 11.99 -29.79
C HIS A 66 1.15 11.77 -31.26
N GLN A 67 1.05 10.51 -31.71
CA GLN A 67 0.66 10.15 -33.08
C GLN A 67 -0.86 10.16 -33.30
N TYR A 68 -1.65 10.44 -32.26
CA TYR A 68 -3.11 10.50 -32.39
C TYR A 68 -3.54 11.68 -33.27
N ASN A 69 -4.67 11.52 -33.96
CA ASN A 69 -5.30 12.61 -34.69
C ASN A 69 -5.89 13.65 -33.70
N SER A 70 -6.13 14.86 -34.18
CA SER A 70 -6.57 16.00 -33.36
C SER A 70 -7.88 15.73 -32.61
N GLU A 71 -8.81 14.98 -33.20
CA GLU A 71 -10.08 14.61 -32.55
C GLU A 71 -9.86 13.76 -31.29
N LYS A 72 -9.01 12.72 -31.37
CA LYS A 72 -8.70 11.86 -30.21
C LYS A 72 -7.89 12.59 -29.14
N LYS A 73 -6.96 13.48 -29.56
CA LYS A 73 -6.23 14.33 -28.61
C LYS A 73 -7.19 15.23 -27.83
N TRP A 74 -8.15 15.83 -28.52
CA TRP A 74 -9.14 16.72 -27.91
C TRP A 74 -10.11 15.98 -27.00
N GLU A 75 -10.54 14.77 -27.38
CA GLU A 75 -11.35 13.89 -26.53
C GLU A 75 -10.62 13.59 -25.21
N LEU A 76 -9.33 13.22 -25.26
CA LEU A 76 -8.52 12.98 -24.05
C LEU A 76 -8.38 14.23 -23.16
N VAL A 77 -8.19 15.41 -23.76
CA VAL A 77 -8.13 16.68 -23.01
C VAL A 77 -9.47 16.95 -22.33
N CYS A 78 -10.59 16.82 -23.04
CA CYS A 78 -11.93 17.02 -22.49
C CYS A 78 -12.24 16.06 -21.35
N ASP A 79 -11.87 14.78 -21.51
CA ASP A 79 -12.08 13.77 -20.47
C ASP A 79 -11.27 14.07 -19.22
N GLN A 80 -10.02 14.52 -19.37
CA GLN A 80 -9.17 14.91 -18.26
C GLN A 80 -9.68 16.17 -17.55
N GLU A 81 -10.16 17.18 -18.28
CA GLU A 81 -10.73 18.40 -17.69
C GLU A 81 -12.04 18.14 -16.93
N ARG A 82 -12.81 17.11 -17.35
CA ARG A 82 -14.02 16.66 -16.64
C ARG A 82 -13.71 15.86 -15.39
N PHE A 83 -12.51 15.29 -15.29
CA PHE A 83 -12.12 14.48 -14.16
C PHE A 83 -11.92 15.34 -12.91
N GLN A 84 -12.61 15.00 -11.83
CA GLN A 84 -12.46 15.67 -10.54
C GLN A 84 -11.94 14.70 -9.48
N VAL A 85 -10.89 15.14 -8.78
CA VAL A 85 -10.34 14.43 -7.63
C VAL A 85 -11.36 14.45 -6.50
N LYS A 86 -11.65 13.28 -5.93
CA LYS A 86 -12.65 13.11 -4.86
C LYS A 86 -12.28 13.83 -3.56
N ASN A 87 -11.03 13.72 -3.12
CA ASN A 87 -10.54 14.35 -1.89
C ASN A 87 -9.06 14.76 -2.05
N PRO A 88 -8.62 15.85 -1.41
CA PRO A 88 -7.21 16.25 -1.40
C PRO A 88 -6.36 15.28 -0.54
N PRO A 89 -5.04 15.19 -0.78
CA PRO A 89 -4.12 14.36 0.02
C PRO A 89 -4.19 14.61 1.52
N SER A 90 -4.30 15.88 1.93
CA SER A 90 -4.36 16.29 3.33
C SER A 90 -5.51 15.62 4.09
N ALA A 91 -6.66 15.39 3.45
CA ALA A 91 -7.81 14.73 4.07
C ALA A 91 -7.50 13.28 4.49
N TYR A 92 -6.72 12.55 3.67
CA TYR A 92 -6.30 11.18 4.00
C TYR A 92 -5.24 11.18 5.10
N VAL A 93 -4.27 12.08 5.00
CA VAL A 93 -3.19 12.23 6.00
C VAL A 93 -3.77 12.51 7.39
N GLN A 94 -4.70 13.45 7.50
CA GLN A 94 -5.33 13.79 8.79
C GLN A 94 -6.11 12.61 9.37
N LYS A 95 -6.83 11.84 8.55
CA LYS A 95 -7.52 10.63 9.02
C LYS A 95 -6.54 9.58 9.53
N LEU A 96 -5.45 9.31 8.81
CA LEU A 96 -4.43 8.35 9.26
C LEU A 96 -3.77 8.78 10.57
N LYS A 97 -3.43 10.07 10.73
CA LYS A 97 -2.94 10.64 12.00
C LYS A 97 -3.95 10.43 13.12
N SER A 98 -5.22 10.72 12.87
CA SER A 98 -6.29 10.53 13.87
C SER A 98 -6.41 9.07 14.33
N PHE A 99 -6.15 8.10 13.44
CA PHE A 99 -6.20 6.67 13.79
C PHE A 99 -5.01 6.23 14.64
N LEU A 100 -3.84 6.81 14.42
CA LEU A 100 -2.65 6.61 15.26
C LEU A 100 -2.90 7.11 16.69
N GLU A 101 -3.49 8.31 16.83
CA GLU A 101 -3.82 8.91 18.12
C GLU A 101 -4.95 8.15 18.86
N GLN A 102 -5.93 7.63 18.12
CA GLN A 102 -7.07 6.90 18.68
C GLN A 102 -6.76 5.45 19.08
N GLY A 103 -5.52 4.97 18.87
CA GLY A 103 -5.04 3.63 19.23
C GLY A 103 -5.20 3.24 20.71
N GLY A 104 -5.59 4.17 21.60
CA GLY A 104 -5.92 3.91 23.00
C GLY A 104 -7.42 3.93 23.36
N SER A 105 -8.33 4.24 22.43
CA SER A 105 -9.74 4.54 22.73
C SER A 105 -10.67 3.31 22.79
N ARG A 106 -11.80 3.43 23.50
CA ARG A 106 -12.88 2.40 23.54
C ARG A 106 -13.63 2.25 22.21
N LYS A 107 -13.55 3.27 21.33
CA LYS A 107 -14.23 3.28 20.00
C LYS A 107 -13.38 2.72 18.86
N PHE A 108 -12.20 2.15 19.16
CA PHE A 108 -11.21 1.72 18.17
C PHE A 108 -11.80 0.80 17.08
N LYS A 109 -12.65 -0.18 17.43
CA LYS A 109 -13.22 -1.13 16.45
C LYS A 109 -13.99 -0.47 15.30
N ARG A 110 -14.70 0.64 15.55
CA ARG A 110 -15.41 1.40 14.51
C ARG A 110 -14.44 2.20 13.64
N CYS A 111 -13.45 2.82 14.30
CA CYS A 111 -12.34 3.51 13.65
C CYS A 111 -11.53 2.58 12.72
N VAL A 112 -11.35 1.29 13.09
CA VAL A 112 -10.67 0.31 12.22
C VAL A 112 -11.39 0.13 10.89
N GLN A 113 -12.72 0.00 10.90
CA GLN A 113 -13.48 -0.18 9.64
C GLN A 113 -13.38 1.04 8.74
N GLU A 114 -13.47 2.23 9.33
CA GLU A 114 -13.26 3.49 8.61
C GLU A 114 -11.85 3.57 8.04
N ALA A 115 -10.84 3.19 8.82
CA ALA A 115 -9.45 3.16 8.40
C ALA A 115 -9.21 2.19 7.23
N THR A 116 -9.87 1.04 7.20
CA THR A 116 -9.81 0.15 6.04
C THR A 116 -10.26 0.86 4.76
N GLN A 117 -11.39 1.58 4.81
CA GLN A 117 -11.90 2.29 3.63
C GLN A 117 -11.00 3.46 3.24
N VAL A 118 -10.51 4.21 4.21
CA VAL A 118 -9.57 5.33 3.98
C VAL A 118 -8.31 4.84 3.26
N LEU A 119 -7.74 3.70 3.68
CA LEU A 119 -6.57 3.12 3.02
C LEU A 119 -6.86 2.60 1.61
N ARG A 120 -8.04 2.01 1.36
CA ARG A 120 -8.46 1.62 0.00
C ARG A 120 -8.62 2.83 -0.91
N ASP A 121 -9.32 3.85 -0.46
CA ASP A 121 -9.53 5.09 -1.23
C ASP A 121 -8.19 5.82 -1.45
N LEU A 122 -7.26 5.78 -0.49
CA LEU A 122 -5.92 6.33 -0.61
C LEU A 122 -5.09 5.57 -1.66
N GLU A 123 -5.10 4.24 -1.65
CA GLU A 123 -4.43 3.42 -2.65
C GLU A 123 -4.91 3.76 -4.06
N ILE A 124 -6.22 3.84 -4.25
CA ILE A 124 -6.82 4.19 -5.53
C ILE A 124 -6.35 5.58 -5.94
N SER A 125 -6.45 6.57 -5.04
CA SER A 125 -6.05 7.96 -5.31
C SER A 125 -4.58 8.08 -5.72
N LEU A 126 -3.68 7.39 -5.01
CA LEU A 126 -2.24 7.37 -5.35
C LEU A 126 -1.96 6.73 -6.72
N ARG A 127 -2.77 5.77 -7.15
CA ARG A 127 -2.56 5.03 -8.39
C ARG A 127 -3.24 5.66 -9.61
N THR A 128 -4.38 6.33 -9.43
CA THR A 128 -5.23 6.74 -10.56
C THR A 128 -5.41 8.25 -10.73
N ASN A 129 -5.09 9.07 -9.72
CA ASN A 129 -5.12 10.53 -9.90
C ASN A 129 -3.90 11.00 -10.71
N HIS A 130 -3.95 12.26 -11.14
CA HIS A 130 -2.80 12.93 -11.75
C HIS A 130 -1.58 12.89 -10.82
N ILE A 131 -0.38 12.86 -11.39
CA ILE A 131 0.88 12.74 -10.66
C ILE A 131 1.10 13.86 -9.65
N GLY A 132 0.56 15.05 -9.93
CA GLY A 132 0.57 16.19 -9.00
C GLY A 132 -0.09 15.87 -7.65
N TRP A 133 -1.10 15.00 -7.63
CA TRP A 133 -1.75 14.56 -6.39
C TRP A 133 -0.78 13.76 -5.51
N ALA A 134 -0.01 12.85 -6.11
CA ALA A 134 1.00 12.08 -5.42
C ALA A 134 2.18 12.97 -4.96
N GLN A 135 2.58 13.95 -5.79
CA GLN A 135 3.59 14.94 -5.41
C GLN A 135 3.14 15.77 -4.19
N GLU A 136 1.88 16.22 -4.18
CA GLU A 136 1.30 16.94 -3.05
C GLU A 136 1.20 16.05 -1.80
N PHE A 137 0.82 14.78 -1.94
CA PHE A 137 0.82 13.83 -0.82
C PHE A 137 2.21 13.66 -0.18
N LEU A 138 3.25 13.64 -1.01
CA LEU A 138 4.64 13.40 -0.61
C LEU A 138 5.42 14.67 -0.21
N ASN A 139 4.83 15.86 -0.34
CA ASN A 139 5.53 17.11 -0.06
C ASN A 139 5.80 17.32 1.45
N GLU A 140 6.60 18.34 1.77
CA GLU A 140 6.96 18.71 3.15
C GLU A 140 5.77 19.19 4.01
N GLU A 141 4.69 19.64 3.38
CA GLU A 141 3.49 20.10 4.09
C GLU A 141 2.65 18.92 4.61
N ASN A 142 2.38 17.95 3.74
CA ASN A 142 1.56 16.79 4.05
C ASN A 142 2.35 15.69 4.76
N LYS A 143 3.63 15.48 4.38
CA LYS A 143 4.48 14.38 4.87
C LYS A 143 3.77 13.03 4.83
N GLY A 144 3.05 12.77 3.75
CA GLY A 144 2.17 11.60 3.64
C GLY A 144 2.93 10.28 3.72
N LEU A 145 4.17 10.23 3.23
CA LEU A 145 5.04 9.05 3.35
C LEU A 145 5.34 8.71 4.82
N ASP A 146 5.75 9.71 5.62
CA ASP A 146 6.08 9.50 7.04
C ASP A 146 4.87 8.94 7.81
N VAL A 147 3.70 9.52 7.58
CA VAL A 147 2.45 9.13 8.24
C VAL A 147 2.04 7.71 7.83
N LEU A 148 2.19 7.37 6.55
CA LEU A 148 1.90 6.04 6.04
C LEU A 148 2.86 4.98 6.62
N VAL A 149 4.15 5.31 6.72
CA VAL A 149 5.17 4.41 7.31
C VAL A 149 4.94 4.25 8.81
N GLU A 150 4.59 5.31 9.53
CA GLU A 150 4.23 5.25 10.95
C GLU A 150 2.98 4.39 11.18
N TYR A 151 1.96 4.54 10.32
CA TYR A 151 0.77 3.70 10.35
C TYR A 151 1.07 2.22 10.08
N LEU A 152 1.91 1.94 9.09
CA LEU A 152 2.39 0.59 8.78
C LEU A 152 3.10 -0.03 9.99
N SER A 153 4.07 0.70 10.56
CA SER A 153 4.80 0.28 11.77
C SER A 153 3.85 0.00 12.94
N PHE A 154 2.86 0.88 13.17
CA PHE A 154 1.82 0.68 14.19
C PHE A 154 1.01 -0.60 13.94
N ALA A 155 0.59 -0.85 12.70
CA ALA A 155 -0.17 -2.03 12.32
C ALA A 155 0.65 -3.33 12.44
N GLN A 156 1.99 -3.28 12.34
CA GLN A 156 2.88 -4.44 12.42
C GLN A 156 3.24 -4.88 13.86
N ARG A 157 3.06 -4.02 14.87
CA ARG A 157 3.50 -4.26 16.26
C ARG A 157 2.94 -5.52 16.92
N ALA A 158 1.89 -6.12 16.38
CA ALA A 158 1.22 -7.27 16.97
C ALA A 158 1.03 -8.47 16.07
N VAL A 159 1.67 -8.50 14.89
CA VAL A 159 1.70 -9.72 14.09
C VAL A 159 2.41 -10.80 14.93
N PRO A 160 1.70 -11.86 15.38
CA PRO A 160 2.34 -12.95 16.09
C PRO A 160 3.29 -13.63 15.11
N TYR A 161 4.55 -13.69 15.48
CA TYR A 161 5.47 -14.64 14.86
C TYR A 161 5.00 -16.03 15.29
N ASP A 162 4.25 -16.70 14.43
CA ASP A 162 4.16 -18.17 14.49
C ASP A 162 5.49 -18.69 13.95
N LEU A 163 6.34 -19.12 14.86
CA LEU A 163 7.59 -19.81 14.56
C LEU A 163 7.35 -21.32 14.29
N ASP A 164 6.08 -21.75 14.21
CA ASP A 164 5.70 -23.17 14.25
C ASP A 164 5.36 -23.77 12.87
N CYS A 165 5.85 -23.19 11.76
CA CYS A 165 5.65 -23.78 10.42
C CYS A 165 6.87 -24.59 9.92
N MET A 166 7.80 -24.96 10.81
CA MET A 166 8.97 -25.80 10.46
C MET A 166 9.03 -27.12 11.21
N ASP A 167 7.95 -27.56 11.86
CA ASP A 167 7.85 -28.92 12.39
C ASP A 167 6.70 -29.66 11.71
N ASN A 168 6.98 -30.23 10.54
CA ASN A 168 6.13 -31.24 9.95
C ASN A 168 7.03 -32.40 9.56
N GLY A 169 7.38 -33.22 10.56
CA GLY A 169 8.28 -34.34 10.37
C GLY A 169 8.59 -35.15 11.63
N SER A 170 7.62 -35.41 12.51
CA SER A 170 7.76 -36.48 13.51
C SER A 170 6.39 -37.01 13.94
N PHE A 171 6.07 -38.16 13.36
CA PHE A 171 5.08 -39.10 13.85
C PHE A 171 5.63 -39.71 15.13
N GLU A 172 5.03 -39.42 16.31
CA GLU A 172 4.97 -40.39 17.40
C GLU A 172 3.68 -40.22 18.22
N GLU A 173 3.01 -41.35 18.35
CA GLU A 173 1.79 -41.65 19.08
C GLU A 173 2.18 -42.16 20.47
N LYS A 174 1.66 -41.57 21.58
CA LYS A 174 1.16 -42.33 22.74
C LYS A 174 0.65 -41.51 23.94
N SER A 175 -0.53 -41.96 24.38
CA SER A 175 -1.02 -42.18 25.76
C SER A 175 -1.27 -41.03 26.73
N ALA A 176 -2.55 -40.96 27.11
CA ALA A 176 -3.08 -40.43 28.36
C ALA A 176 -2.47 -41.11 29.59
N GLU A 177 -2.38 -40.40 30.73
CA GLU A 177 -2.99 -40.77 32.02
C GLU A 177 -3.08 -39.54 32.96
N ASP A 178 -4.09 -39.61 33.82
CA ASP A 178 -4.59 -38.65 34.82
C ASP A 178 -3.79 -38.73 36.15
N GLY A 179 -3.89 -37.71 37.02
CA GLY A 179 -3.20 -37.71 38.32
C GLY A 179 -3.36 -36.43 39.14
N THR A 180 -4.25 -36.50 40.13
CA THR A 180 -4.80 -35.41 40.94
C THR A 180 -3.92 -34.99 42.16
N LEU A 181 -4.14 -33.76 42.65
CA LEU A 181 -4.07 -33.25 44.04
C LEU A 181 -2.84 -32.47 44.62
N SER A 182 -3.21 -31.28 45.14
CA SER A 182 -2.85 -30.68 46.45
C SER A 182 -1.71 -29.65 46.62
N ALA A 183 -2.16 -28.39 46.78
CA ALA A 183 -1.91 -27.44 47.87
C ALA A 183 -0.50 -27.31 48.52
N THR A 184 0.01 -26.08 48.55
CA THR A 184 0.54 -25.43 49.77
C THR A 184 0.62 -23.91 49.61
N ASN A 185 -0.02 -23.19 50.54
CA ASN A 185 0.16 -21.77 50.79
C ASN A 185 1.34 -21.57 51.75
N SER A 186 2.17 -20.54 51.55
CA SER A 186 2.46 -19.53 52.60
C SER A 186 3.30 -18.35 52.10
N PRO A 187 3.15 -17.16 52.71
CA PRO A 187 3.64 -15.90 52.21
C PRO A 187 4.95 -15.45 52.89
N THR A 188 5.79 -14.70 52.19
CA THR A 188 6.83 -13.90 52.85
C THR A 188 6.83 -12.47 52.34
N HIS A 189 6.74 -11.58 53.32
CA HIS A 189 6.77 -10.13 53.26
C HIS A 189 8.09 -9.64 52.64
N ASN A 190 8.03 -8.68 51.72
CA ASN A 190 9.07 -7.65 51.70
C ASN A 190 8.51 -6.32 51.15
N SER A 191 8.66 -5.28 51.97
CA SER A 191 8.17 -3.93 51.71
C SER A 191 9.11 -3.14 50.80
N SER A 192 8.56 -2.05 50.27
CA SER A 192 9.21 -0.83 49.73
C SER A 192 9.70 -0.82 48.27
N ASN A 193 8.76 -0.55 47.35
CA ASN A 193 8.90 0.51 46.33
C ASN A 193 7.59 0.77 45.57
N THR A 194 6.58 1.32 46.24
CA THR A 194 5.24 1.50 45.64
C THR A 194 5.13 2.69 44.69
N ASN A 195 6.14 3.55 44.57
CA ASN A 195 6.05 4.75 43.73
C ASN A 195 6.55 4.60 42.27
N ARG A 196 7.05 3.42 41.88
CA ARG A 196 7.43 3.11 40.48
C ARG A 196 6.35 2.34 39.70
N SER A 197 5.25 1.99 40.37
CA SER A 197 4.32 0.95 39.92
C SER A 197 3.21 1.45 38.99
N TYR A 198 2.76 2.70 39.12
CA TYR A 198 1.61 3.20 38.37
C TYR A 198 1.98 3.60 36.93
N ALA A 199 3.11 4.29 36.71
CA ALA A 199 3.59 4.60 35.36
C ALA A 199 3.97 3.33 34.57
N ALA A 200 4.60 2.35 35.22
CA ALA A 200 4.92 1.05 34.62
C ALA A 200 3.65 0.21 34.33
N ARG A 201 2.64 0.22 35.22
CA ARG A 201 1.35 -0.44 34.97
C ARG A 201 0.54 0.26 33.87
N LEU A 202 0.49 1.59 33.85
CA LEU A 202 -0.15 2.36 32.78
C LEU A 202 0.51 2.07 31.43
N ASN A 203 1.85 2.08 31.36
CA ASN A 203 2.59 1.71 30.14
C ASN A 203 2.36 0.24 29.73
N SER A 204 2.27 -0.68 30.68
CA SER A 204 1.94 -2.10 30.43
C SER A 204 0.51 -2.29 29.90
N PHE A 205 -0.47 -1.52 30.40
CA PHE A 205 -1.85 -1.56 29.91
C PHE A 205 -1.99 -0.92 28.52
N HIS A 206 -1.35 0.22 28.27
CA HIS A 206 -1.33 0.85 26.95
C HIS A 206 -0.61 -0.02 25.91
N SER A 207 0.49 -0.68 26.30
CA SER A 207 1.23 -1.62 25.45
C SER A 207 0.39 -2.86 25.11
N ARG A 208 -0.28 -3.49 26.09
CA ARG A 208 -1.19 -4.62 25.84
C ARG A 208 -2.37 -4.24 24.94
N LYS A 209 -2.93 -3.04 25.10
CA LYS A 209 -4.02 -2.53 24.28
C LYS A 209 -3.57 -2.23 22.85
N ALA A 210 -2.41 -1.60 22.68
CA ALA A 210 -1.81 -1.37 21.37
C ALA A 210 -1.53 -2.69 20.63
N LEU A 211 -1.08 -3.72 21.37
CA LEU A 211 -0.85 -5.05 20.81
C LEU A 211 -2.16 -5.73 20.37
N SER A 212 -3.23 -5.65 21.18
CA SER A 212 -4.56 -6.17 20.77
C SER A 212 -5.09 -5.44 19.52
N ASN A 213 -4.93 -4.12 19.49
CA ASN A 213 -5.37 -3.28 18.39
C ASN A 213 -4.62 -3.59 17.09
N SER A 214 -3.31 -3.77 17.13
CA SER A 214 -2.55 -4.14 15.93
C SER A 214 -2.89 -5.54 15.41
N ARG A 215 -3.28 -6.52 16.26
CA ARG A 215 -3.80 -7.82 15.78
C ARG A 215 -5.07 -7.63 14.97
N LEU A 216 -5.97 -6.78 15.47
CA LEU A 216 -7.22 -6.45 14.78
C LEU A 216 -6.96 -5.77 13.44
N LEU A 217 -5.98 -4.86 13.35
CA LEU A 217 -5.59 -4.23 12.08
C LEU A 217 -5.00 -5.24 11.08
N SER A 218 -4.17 -6.17 11.58
CA SER A 218 -3.60 -7.25 10.76
C SER A 218 -4.69 -8.15 10.17
N GLN A 219 -5.78 -8.41 10.90
CA GLN A 219 -6.93 -9.17 10.40
C GLN A 219 -7.75 -8.44 9.33
N LYS A 220 -7.58 -7.13 9.16
CA LYS A 220 -8.37 -6.30 8.24
C LYS A 220 -7.63 -5.92 6.96
N ASP A 221 -6.52 -6.59 6.67
CA ASP A 221 -5.65 -6.34 5.51
C ASP A 221 -5.03 -4.94 5.46
N HIS A 222 -4.95 -4.22 6.59
CA HIS A 222 -4.37 -2.87 6.61
C HIS A 222 -2.89 -2.87 6.17
N LEU A 223 -2.15 -3.91 6.57
CA LEU A 223 -0.77 -4.12 6.13
C LEU A 223 -0.70 -4.24 4.61
N HIS A 224 -1.54 -5.09 4.02
CA HIS A 224 -1.59 -5.26 2.56
C HIS A 224 -1.88 -3.95 1.84
N LEU A 225 -2.87 -3.17 2.32
CA LEU A 225 -3.24 -1.90 1.73
C LEU A 225 -2.12 -0.85 1.83
N CYS A 226 -1.41 -0.78 2.97
CA CYS A 226 -0.26 0.11 3.10
C CYS A 226 0.84 -0.25 2.10
N ILE A 227 1.12 -1.54 1.91
CA ILE A 227 2.08 -2.00 0.90
C ILE A 227 1.61 -1.66 -0.53
N MET A 228 0.31 -1.75 -0.83
CA MET A 228 -0.23 -1.29 -2.12
C MET A 228 -0.09 0.22 -2.32
N CYS A 229 -0.28 1.04 -1.28
CA CYS A 229 -0.01 2.48 -1.35
C CYS A 229 1.48 2.75 -1.64
N LEU A 230 2.40 2.05 -0.96
CA LEU A 230 3.84 2.18 -1.21
C LEU A 230 4.22 1.73 -2.62
N ARG A 231 3.58 0.67 -3.15
CA ARG A 231 3.73 0.26 -4.56
C ARG A 231 3.34 1.38 -5.52
N ALA A 232 2.23 2.05 -5.28
CA ALA A 232 1.77 3.17 -6.10
C ALA A 232 2.77 4.35 -6.04
N ILE A 233 3.26 4.69 -4.84
CA ILE A 233 4.29 5.73 -4.64
C ILE A 233 5.59 5.38 -5.39
N MET A 234 6.03 4.13 -5.33
CA MET A 234 7.25 3.64 -5.99
C MET A 234 7.14 3.61 -7.52
N ASN A 235 5.92 3.63 -8.08
CA ASN A 235 5.73 3.75 -9.53
C ASN A 235 5.99 5.17 -10.05
N TYR A 236 6.16 6.14 -9.16
CA TYR A 236 6.59 7.49 -9.48
C TYR A 236 8.07 7.67 -9.12
N GLN A 237 8.89 8.14 -10.08
CA GLN A 237 10.35 8.21 -9.91
C GLN A 237 10.79 8.99 -8.66
N SER A 238 10.21 10.17 -8.40
CA SER A 238 10.56 10.94 -7.19
C SER A 238 10.06 10.25 -5.92
N GLY A 239 8.87 9.63 -5.96
CA GLY A 239 8.34 8.84 -4.85
C GLY A 239 9.21 7.62 -4.51
N PHE A 240 9.73 6.93 -5.52
CA PHE A 240 10.69 5.84 -5.36
C PHE A 240 11.97 6.30 -4.65
N ASN A 241 12.52 7.45 -5.06
CA ASN A 241 13.71 8.02 -4.42
C ASN A 241 13.45 8.41 -2.95
N GLN A 242 12.27 8.95 -2.66
CA GLN A 242 11.87 9.26 -1.28
C GLN A 242 11.74 8.00 -0.42
N VAL A 243 11.16 6.92 -0.96
CA VAL A 243 11.07 5.62 -0.26
C VAL A 243 12.46 5.07 0.08
N MET A 244 13.42 5.14 -0.84
CA MET A 244 14.80 4.71 -0.60
C MET A 244 15.54 5.59 0.42
N SER A 245 15.26 6.89 0.41
CA SER A 245 15.92 7.86 1.30
C SER A 245 15.29 7.89 2.70
N HIS A 246 14.05 7.43 2.84
CA HIS A 246 13.35 7.45 4.12
C HIS A 246 13.93 6.40 5.09
N PRO A 247 14.34 6.80 6.30
CA PRO A 247 15.17 5.98 7.20
C PRO A 247 14.54 4.65 7.62
N ASN A 248 13.21 4.60 7.68
CA ASN A 248 12.48 3.41 8.14
C ASN A 248 11.64 2.74 7.05
N CYS A 249 11.52 3.31 5.84
CA CYS A 249 10.45 2.86 4.92
C CYS A 249 10.73 1.44 4.43
N VAL A 250 11.94 1.20 3.89
CA VAL A 250 12.36 -0.13 3.42
C VAL A 250 12.44 -1.14 4.58
N ASN A 251 12.78 -0.70 5.79
CA ASN A 251 12.77 -1.55 6.99
C ASN A 251 11.35 -2.05 7.31
N GLU A 252 10.35 -1.16 7.33
CA GLU A 252 8.96 -1.53 7.61
C GLU A 252 8.32 -2.35 6.47
N ILE A 253 8.70 -2.08 5.21
CA ILE A 253 8.35 -2.96 4.07
C ILE A 253 8.92 -4.37 4.32
N THR A 254 10.19 -4.48 4.68
CA THR A 254 10.85 -5.78 4.95
C THR A 254 10.23 -6.51 6.14
N LEU A 255 9.90 -5.80 7.22
CA LEU A 255 9.17 -6.35 8.37
C LEU A 255 7.78 -6.90 8.01
N SER A 256 7.19 -6.46 6.89
CA SER A 256 5.90 -6.96 6.41
C SER A 256 5.96 -8.36 5.82
N LEU A 257 7.16 -8.92 5.58
CA LEU A 257 7.34 -10.34 5.22
C LEU A 257 6.81 -11.30 6.29
N ASN A 258 6.65 -10.82 7.52
CA ASN A 258 6.13 -11.60 8.65
C ASN A 258 4.60 -11.74 8.64
N ASN A 259 3.92 -11.08 7.71
CA ASN A 259 2.48 -11.22 7.56
C ASN A 259 2.12 -12.61 7.00
N ASN A 260 1.12 -13.29 7.57
CA ASN A 260 0.73 -14.64 7.14
C ASN A 260 0.10 -14.71 5.73
N ASN A 261 -0.31 -13.57 5.17
CA ASN A 261 -0.90 -13.52 3.84
C ASN A 261 0.18 -13.65 2.75
N ALA A 262 0.17 -14.76 2.02
CA ALA A 262 1.08 -15.03 0.91
C ALA A 262 1.05 -13.93 -0.17
N ARG A 263 -0.11 -13.34 -0.44
CA ARG A 263 -0.27 -12.23 -1.40
C ARG A 263 0.51 -11.00 -0.95
N THR A 264 0.49 -10.69 0.34
CA THR A 264 1.27 -9.59 0.91
C THR A 264 2.77 -9.90 0.82
N LYS A 265 3.20 -11.12 1.16
CA LYS A 265 4.61 -11.52 1.05
C LYS A 265 5.13 -11.40 -0.39
N ALA A 266 4.38 -11.88 -1.38
CA ALA A 266 4.74 -11.76 -2.78
C ALA A 266 4.92 -10.30 -3.19
N LEU A 267 3.96 -9.43 -2.86
CA LEU A 267 4.05 -8.01 -3.18
C LEU A 267 5.24 -7.33 -2.47
N VAL A 268 5.51 -7.67 -1.21
CA VAL A 268 6.68 -7.16 -0.49
C VAL A 268 7.97 -7.57 -1.20
N LEU A 269 8.10 -8.84 -1.61
CA LEU A 269 9.27 -9.32 -2.35
C LEU A 269 9.43 -8.61 -3.70
N GLU A 270 8.33 -8.33 -4.42
CA GLU A 270 8.37 -7.53 -5.66
C GLU A 270 8.94 -6.12 -5.40
N LEU A 271 8.49 -5.44 -4.34
CA LEU A 271 8.98 -4.10 -3.99
C LEU A 271 10.46 -4.13 -3.59
N LEU A 272 10.87 -5.09 -2.76
CA LEU A 272 12.26 -5.23 -2.33
C LEU A 272 13.19 -5.57 -3.50
N ALA A 273 12.73 -6.40 -4.45
CA ALA A 273 13.48 -6.71 -5.66
C ALA A 273 13.70 -5.45 -6.52
N ALA A 274 12.66 -4.62 -6.69
CA ALA A 274 12.78 -3.36 -7.40
C ALA A 274 13.79 -2.39 -6.75
N VAL A 275 13.77 -2.28 -5.42
CA VAL A 275 14.78 -1.49 -4.68
C VAL A 275 16.17 -2.11 -4.84
N CYS A 276 16.32 -3.43 -4.73
CA CYS A 276 17.60 -4.11 -4.87
C CYS A 276 18.27 -3.88 -6.24
N PHE A 277 17.46 -3.77 -7.29
CA PHE A 277 17.95 -3.65 -8.67
C PHE A 277 18.58 -2.29 -9.01
N VAL A 278 18.32 -1.24 -8.24
CA VAL A 278 18.87 0.10 -8.50
C VAL A 278 20.20 0.34 -7.80
N ARG A 279 20.98 1.32 -8.28
CA ARG A 279 22.27 1.70 -7.70
C ARG A 279 22.11 2.09 -6.22
N GLY A 280 22.93 1.48 -5.35
CA GLY A 280 22.89 1.72 -3.90
C GLY A 280 21.75 0.99 -3.17
N GLY A 281 20.82 0.36 -3.89
CA GLY A 281 19.69 -0.35 -3.30
C GLY A 281 20.09 -1.63 -2.56
N HIS A 282 21.12 -2.33 -3.03
CA HIS A 282 21.60 -3.57 -2.41
C HIS A 282 21.97 -3.39 -0.92
N ASP A 283 22.69 -2.33 -0.58
CA ASP A 283 23.11 -2.06 0.81
C ASP A 283 21.91 -1.71 1.71
N ILE A 284 20.91 -0.99 1.16
CA ILE A 284 19.66 -0.68 1.85
C ILE A 284 18.92 -1.98 2.18
N ILE A 285 18.81 -2.89 1.21
CA ILE A 285 18.16 -4.20 1.41
C ILE A 285 18.90 -5.03 2.46
N LEU A 286 20.22 -5.14 2.38
CA LEU A 286 21.02 -5.84 3.39
C LEU A 286 20.81 -5.27 4.79
N SER A 287 20.82 -3.93 4.93
CA SER A 287 20.54 -3.25 6.19
C SER A 287 19.13 -3.58 6.72
N ALA A 288 18.14 -3.61 5.83
CA ALA A 288 16.76 -3.92 6.19
C ALA A 288 16.56 -5.38 6.63
N PHE A 289 17.20 -6.35 5.97
CA PHE A 289 17.17 -7.75 6.41
C PHE A 289 17.93 -7.97 7.73
N ASN A 290 19.04 -7.24 7.96
CA ASN A 290 19.72 -7.24 9.26
C ASN A 290 18.83 -6.64 10.38
N ASN A 291 18.03 -5.61 10.06
CA ASN A 291 17.04 -5.06 10.98
C ASN A 291 15.93 -6.09 11.28
N LEU A 292 15.40 -6.74 10.25
CA LEU A 292 14.42 -7.82 10.39
C LEU A 292 14.94 -8.89 11.34
N LYS A 293 16.14 -9.45 11.08
CA LYS A 293 16.77 -10.46 11.95
C LYS A 293 16.82 -10.02 13.42
N ARG A 294 17.34 -8.82 13.70
CA ARG A 294 17.40 -8.27 15.07
C ARG A 294 16.01 -8.11 15.70
N CYS A 295 15.01 -7.70 14.94
CA CYS A 295 13.63 -7.55 15.42
C CYS A 295 13.00 -8.91 15.77
N VAL A 296 13.30 -9.96 15.02
CA VAL A 296 12.83 -11.33 15.29
C VAL A 296 13.49 -11.87 16.55
N GLU A 297 14.81 -11.75 16.66
CA GLU A 297 15.59 -12.22 17.81
C GLU A 297 15.14 -11.56 19.12
N LYS A 298 14.96 -10.22 19.12
CA LYS A 298 14.46 -9.48 20.30
C LYS A 298 13.08 -9.97 20.75
N ARG A 299 12.19 -10.31 19.81
CA ARG A 299 10.84 -10.78 20.12
C ARG A 299 10.83 -12.22 20.60
N ALA A 300 11.72 -13.07 20.10
CA ALA A 300 11.94 -14.42 20.61
C ALA A 300 12.45 -14.39 22.06
N ALA A 301 13.45 -13.54 22.36
CA ALA A 301 13.99 -13.38 23.70
C ALA A 301 12.97 -12.84 24.72
N SER A 302 11.99 -12.05 24.27
CA SER A 302 10.93 -11.51 25.16
C SER A 302 9.86 -12.53 25.58
N LYS A 303 9.85 -13.73 24.99
CA LYS A 303 8.92 -14.83 25.32
C LYS A 303 9.54 -15.91 26.22
N SER A 304 10.87 -15.92 26.38
CA SER A 304 11.63 -16.81 27.26
C SER A 304 11.83 -16.19 28.64
#